data_AF-A0A842G8I4-F1
#
_entry.id   AF-A0A842G8I4-F1
#
_cell.length_a   1.000
_cell.length_b   1.000
_cell.length_c   1.000
_cell.angle_alpha   90.00
_cell.angle_beta   90.00
_cell.angle_gamma   90.00
#
_symmetry.space_group_name_H-M   'P 1'
#
loop_
_entity.id
_entity.type
_entity.pdbx_description
1 polymer ?
#
loop_
_entity_poly.entity_id
_entity_poly.type
_entity_poly.pdbx_seq_one_letter_code
_entity_poly.pdbx_strand_id
1 'polypeptide(L)'
;MANRVPAFNDGLMEYGDIKTVRELGKFIKDEFVAQGFYYFGRLDARITDYAFVEGLGGSLDKKVRTPFSPLFLEVKPPKAFISGEVYDVVSIDWNADQTILYWYLQKGDGADGI
;
A
#
# COMPACT_ATOMS: atom_id res chain seq x y z
N MET A 1 9.27 10.05 29.93
CA MET A 1 9.56 9.10 28.83
C MET A 1 9.36 9.87 27.53
N ALA A 2 10.39 9.98 26.68
CA ALA A 2 10.26 10.70 25.42
C ALA A 2 9.34 9.91 24.48
N ASN A 3 8.19 10.49 24.10
CA ASN A 3 7.34 9.96 23.04
C ASN A 3 8.15 9.98 21.74
N ARG A 4 8.70 8.83 21.36
CA ARG A 4 9.39 8.69 20.07
C ARG A 4 8.30 8.73 19.01
N VAL A 5 8.10 9.90 18.41
CA VAL A 5 7.19 10.07 17.27
C VAL A 5 7.58 9.03 16.22
N PRO A 6 6.65 8.20 15.73
CA PRO A 6 6.93 7.27 14.65
C PRO A 6 7.50 8.08 13.48
N ALA A 7 8.76 7.86 13.15
CA ALA A 7 9.35 8.50 11.99
C ALA A 7 8.74 7.86 10.73
N PHE A 8 8.17 8.70 9.87
CA PHE A 8 7.69 8.38 8.53
C PHE A 8 8.64 9.02 7.51
N ASN A 9 9.92 8.67 7.59
CA ASN A 9 10.99 9.35 6.86
C ASN A 9 11.61 8.48 5.74
N ASP A 10 11.00 7.33 5.44
CA ASP A 10 11.52 6.40 4.44
C ASP A 10 11.08 6.75 3.01
N GLY A 11 10.17 7.72 2.87
CA GLY A 11 9.81 8.32 1.58
C GLY A 11 8.32 8.64 1.46
N LEU A 12 7.90 8.83 0.21
CA LEU A 12 6.52 9.05 -0.18
C LEU A 12 5.91 7.74 -0.72
N MET A 13 4.70 7.44 -0.28
CA MET A 13 3.85 6.39 -0.83
C MET A 13 2.62 7.06 -1.40
N GLU A 14 2.32 6.79 -2.66
CA GLU A 14 1.05 7.17 -3.27
C GLU A 14 0.09 5.98 -3.20
N TYR A 15 -1.20 6.25 -3.07
CA TYR A 15 -2.23 5.23 -3.10
C TYR A 15 -3.28 5.59 -4.15
N GLY A 16 -3.91 4.59 -4.74
CA GLY A 16 -4.87 4.82 -5.81
C GLY A 16 -5.29 3.53 -6.48
N ASP A 17 -5.54 3.63 -7.78
CA ASP A 17 -6.07 2.55 -8.59
C ASP A 17 -5.33 2.45 -9.93
N ILE A 18 -5.47 1.32 -10.63
CA ILE A 18 -5.00 1.15 -12.00
C ILE A 18 -6.17 1.40 -12.95
N LYS A 19 -5.99 2.34 -13.87
CA LYS A 19 -6.94 2.59 -14.95
C LYS A 19 -6.39 2.02 -16.24
N THR A 20 -7.13 1.08 -16.83
CA THR A 20 -6.86 0.59 -18.18
C THR A 20 -7.27 1.62 -19.22
N VAL A 21 -6.29 2.15 -19.95
CA VAL A 21 -6.53 3.07 -21.07
C VAL A 21 -6.75 2.25 -22.34
N ARG A 22 -7.90 2.45 -22.98
CA ARG A 22 -8.25 1.83 -24.26
C ARG A 22 -8.52 2.91 -25.30
N GLU A 23 -7.97 2.74 -26.50
CA GLU A 23 -8.26 3.59 -27.65
C GLU A 23 -8.89 2.74 -28.75
N LEU A 24 -10.05 3.16 -29.26
CA LEU A 24 -10.80 2.43 -30.30
C LEU A 24 -11.02 0.94 -29.96
N GLY A 25 -11.20 0.63 -28.68
CA GLY A 25 -11.42 -0.74 -28.18
C GLY A 25 -10.14 -1.58 -28.02
N LYS A 26 -8.96 -1.07 -28.39
CA LYS A 26 -7.68 -1.72 -28.16
C LYS A 26 -7.08 -1.30 -26.82
N PHE A 27 -6.53 -2.26 -26.09
CA PHE A 27 -5.72 -2.00 -24.91
C PHE A 27 -4.45 -1.24 -25.30
N ILE A 28 -4.17 -0.13 -24.62
CA ILE A 28 -2.91 0.61 -24.78
C ILE A 28 -1.99 0.30 -23.62
N LYS A 29 -2.41 0.68 -22.42
CA LYS A 29 -1.61 0.56 -21.20
C LYS A 29 -2.49 0.62 -19.97
N ASP A 30 -1.95 0.09 -18.89
CA ASP A 30 -2.43 0.34 -17.55
C ASP A 30 -1.68 1.54 -16.96
N GLU A 31 -2.43 2.49 -16.42
CA GLU A 31 -1.87 3.70 -15.81
C GLU A 31 -2.29 3.77 -14.34
N PHE A 32 -1.32 3.96 -13.44
CA PHE A 32 -1.60 4.20 -12.03
C PHE A 32 -2.17 5.61 -11.86
N VAL A 33 -3.34 5.70 -11.26
CA VAL A 33 -4.02 6.97 -10.96
C VAL A 33 -3.96 7.19 -9.45
N ALA A 34 -3.06 8.07 -9.02
CA ALA A 34 -2.92 8.45 -7.62
C ALA A 34 -4.17 9.19 -7.12
N GLN A 35 -4.72 8.73 -6.00
CA GLN A 35 -5.81 9.39 -5.27
C GLN A 35 -5.29 10.25 -4.11
N GLY A 36 -4.10 9.94 -3.60
CA GLY A 36 -3.43 10.70 -2.57
C GLY A 36 -2.09 10.10 -2.20
N PHE A 37 -1.45 10.65 -1.16
CA PHE A 37 -0.14 10.22 -0.72
C PHE A 37 0.03 10.28 0.80
N TYR A 38 0.99 9.51 1.30
CA TYR A 38 1.49 9.58 2.67
C TYR A 38 3.00 9.54 2.69
N TYR A 39 3.57 10.19 3.70
CA TYR A 39 4.89 9.81 4.17
C TYR A 39 4.78 8.45 4.87
N PHE A 40 5.70 7.55 4.57
CA PHE A 40 5.70 6.20 5.13
C PHE A 40 6.97 5.88 5.90
N GLY A 41 6.86 4.88 6.78
CA GLY A 41 7.99 4.19 7.40
C GLY A 41 7.99 2.72 7.01
N ARG A 42 9.14 2.15 6.67
CA ARG A 42 9.30 0.71 6.39
C ARG A 42 9.25 -0.08 7.70
N LEU A 43 8.73 -1.28 7.63
CA LEU A 43 8.72 -2.24 8.73
C LEU A 43 9.20 -3.59 8.25
N ASP A 44 9.97 -4.27 9.10
CA ASP A 44 10.26 -5.68 8.91
C ASP A 44 9.01 -6.51 9.18
N ALA A 45 8.65 -7.37 8.23
CA ALA A 45 7.53 -8.29 8.37
C ALA A 45 7.90 -9.44 9.31
N ARG A 46 7.00 -9.75 10.24
CA ARG A 46 7.14 -10.86 11.20
C ARG A 46 6.46 -12.11 10.65
N ILE A 47 6.78 -13.28 11.20
CA ILE A 47 6.13 -14.55 10.85
C ILE A 47 4.61 -14.45 10.92
N THR A 48 4.08 -13.75 11.92
CA THR A 48 2.63 -13.52 12.07
C THR A 48 2.03 -12.65 10.96
N ASP A 49 2.81 -11.72 10.40
CA ASP A 49 2.37 -10.86 9.30
C ASP A 49 2.27 -11.66 7.99
N TYR A 50 3.23 -12.55 7.74
CA TYR A 50 3.18 -13.48 6.61
C TYR A 50 1.98 -14.41 6.72
N ALA A 51 1.80 -15.06 7.88
CA ALA A 51 0.66 -15.96 8.10
C ALA A 51 -0.69 -15.24 7.98
N PHE A 52 -0.78 -13.97 8.39
CA PHE A 52 -1.98 -13.16 8.23
C PHE A 52 -2.32 -12.92 6.76
N VAL A 53 -1.33 -12.51 5.96
CA VAL A 53 -1.51 -12.22 4.52
C VAL A 53 -1.79 -13.50 3.73
N GLU A 54 -1.10 -14.59 4.03
CA GLU A 54 -1.37 -15.90 3.44
C GLU A 54 -2.79 -16.39 3.74
N GLY A 55 -3.29 -16.14 4.97
CA GLY A 55 -4.67 -16.44 5.36
C GLY A 55 -5.72 -15.64 4.57
N LEU A 56 -5.33 -14.52 3.97
CA LEU A 56 -6.17 -13.71 3.06
C LEU A 56 -5.99 -14.09 1.59
N GLY A 57 -5.14 -15.08 1.27
CA GLY A 57 -4.87 -15.53 -0.09
C GLY A 57 -3.88 -14.67 -0.87
N GLY A 58 -3.14 -13.79 -0.20
CA GLY A 58 -2.06 -12.98 -0.80
C GLY A 58 -0.66 -13.44 -0.38
N SER A 59 0.36 -12.78 -0.91
CA SER A 59 1.75 -12.89 -0.46
C SER A 59 2.25 -11.55 0.07
N LEU A 60 2.99 -11.56 1.19
CA LEU A 60 3.52 -10.33 1.77
C LEU A 60 4.93 -10.06 1.23
N ASP A 61 5.05 -9.04 0.38
CA ASP A 61 6.34 -8.58 -0.15
C ASP A 61 6.88 -7.38 0.63
N LYS A 62 5.98 -6.49 1.08
CA LYS A 62 6.38 -5.26 1.78
C LYS A 62 5.37 -4.87 2.85
N LYS A 63 5.88 -4.47 4.01
CA LYS A 63 5.08 -3.88 5.08
C LYS A 63 5.53 -2.46 5.35
N VAL A 64 4.60 -1.52 5.33
CA VAL A 64 4.87 -0.12 5.65
C VAL A 64 3.87 0.43 6.65
N ARG A 65 4.22 1.53 7.29
CA ARG A 65 3.33 2.28 8.17
C ARG A 65 3.14 3.71 7.72
N THR A 66 1.94 4.26 7.93
CA THR A 66 1.62 5.66 7.67
C THR A 66 0.86 6.27 8.86
N PRO A 67 0.71 7.60 8.93
CA PRO A 67 -0.26 8.22 9.82
C PRO A 67 -1.65 7.63 9.60
N PHE A 68 -2.44 7.56 10.67
CA PHE A 68 -3.83 7.14 10.58
C PHE A 68 -4.68 8.12 9.78
N SER A 69 -5.59 7.56 8.98
CA SER A 69 -6.62 8.32 8.29
C SER A 69 -7.95 7.57 8.40
N PRO A 70 -9.02 8.23 8.86
CA PRO A 70 -10.33 7.60 9.00
C PRO A 70 -10.94 7.17 7.66
N LEU A 71 -10.46 7.74 6.54
CA LEU A 71 -10.91 7.41 5.18
C LEU A 71 -10.81 5.91 4.88
N PHE A 72 -9.75 5.26 5.38
CA PHE A 72 -9.47 3.85 5.06
C PHE A 72 -10.18 2.85 5.97
N LEU A 73 -11.00 3.33 6.91
CA LEU A 73 -11.95 2.49 7.62
C LEU A 73 -13.10 2.05 6.69
N GLU A 74 -13.48 2.89 5.74
CA GLU A 74 -14.61 2.67 4.84
C GLU A 74 -14.16 2.09 3.49
N VAL A 75 -13.13 2.70 2.89
CA VAL A 75 -12.66 2.34 1.54
C VAL A 75 -11.15 2.19 1.55
N LYS A 76 -10.65 0.99 1.30
CA LYS A 76 -9.21 0.73 1.16
C LYS A 76 -8.81 0.88 -0.31
N PRO A 77 -7.78 1.68 -0.64
CA PRO A 77 -7.30 1.79 -2.00
C PRO A 77 -6.70 0.45 -2.43
N PRO A 78 -6.93 0.02 -3.68
CA PRO A 78 -6.46 -1.29 -4.16
C PRO A 78 -4.96 -1.33 -4.42
N LYS A 79 -4.34 -0.17 -4.73
CA LYS A 79 -2.94 -0.11 -5.18
C LYS A 79 -2.15 0.95 -4.41
N ALA A 80 -0.87 0.67 -4.21
CA ALA A 80 0.09 1.60 -3.63
C ALA A 80 1.34 1.70 -4.52
N PHE A 81 1.84 2.91 -4.75
CA PHE A 81 3.07 3.16 -5.49
C PHE A 81 4.17 3.60 -4.53
N ILE A 82 5.26 2.83 -4.47
CA ILE A 82 6.37 3.04 -3.54
C ILE A 82 7.69 2.82 -4.25
N SER A 83 8.56 3.83 -4.24
CA SER A 83 9.94 3.71 -4.75
C SER A 83 10.03 3.22 -6.21
N GLY A 84 9.07 3.60 -7.07
CA GLY A 84 9.07 3.24 -8.49
C GLY A 84 8.30 1.95 -8.83
N GLU A 85 7.77 1.25 -7.84
CA GLU A 85 7.04 -0.01 -8.03
C GLU A 85 5.58 0.12 -7.57
N VAL A 86 4.66 -0.52 -8.30
CA VAL A 86 3.25 -0.63 -7.90
C VAL A 86 3.04 -1.93 -7.12
N TYR A 87 2.33 -1.82 -6.02
CA TYR A 87 1.97 -2.91 -5.14
C TYR A 87 0.45 -3.05 -5.07
N ASP A 88 -0.01 -4.29 -4.94
CA ASP A 88 -1.36 -4.62 -4.51
C ASP A 88 -1.49 -4.45 -3.00
N VAL A 89 -2.54 -3.76 -2.58
CA VAL A 89 -2.87 -3.59 -1.16
C VAL A 89 -3.71 -4.79 -0.72
N VAL A 90 -3.07 -5.76 -0.07
CA VAL A 90 -3.77 -6.95 0.44
C VAL A 90 -4.65 -6.57 1.63
N SER A 91 -4.10 -5.77 2.54
CA SER A 91 -4.84 -5.30 3.71
C SER A 91 -4.25 -4.00 4.26
N ILE A 92 -5.11 -3.29 4.97
CA ILE A 92 -4.74 -2.14 5.81
C ILE A 92 -5.32 -2.41 7.19
N ASP A 93 -4.49 -2.31 8.22
CA ASP A 93 -4.85 -2.45 9.62
C ASP A 93 -4.39 -1.23 10.41
N TRP A 94 -4.89 -1.03 11.63
CA TRP A 94 -4.49 0.09 12.50
C TRP A 94 -4.13 -0.39 13.91
N ASN A 95 -3.31 0.39 14.60
CA ASN A 95 -3.07 0.13 16.02
C ASN A 95 -4.29 0.52 16.87
N ALA A 96 -4.38 -0.01 18.09
CA ALA A 96 -5.50 0.23 19.01
C ALA A 96 -5.78 1.72 19.23
N ASP A 97 -4.73 2.55 19.26
CA ASP A 97 -4.84 4.00 19.47
C ASP A 97 -5.21 4.79 18.19
N GLN A 98 -5.39 4.13 17.04
CA GLN A 98 -5.73 4.75 15.75
C GLN A 98 -4.79 5.91 15.38
N THR A 99 -3.49 5.69 15.56
CA THR A 99 -2.45 6.67 15.23
C THR A 99 -1.62 6.24 14.04
N ILE A 100 -1.57 4.93 13.77
CA ILE A 100 -0.76 4.31 12.73
C ILE A 100 -1.63 3.36 11.91
N LEU A 101 -1.47 3.41 10.60
CA LEU A 101 -1.94 2.37 9.68
C LEU A 101 -0.77 1.47 9.27
N TYR A 102 -1.01 0.18 9.24
CA TYR A 102 -0.12 -0.85 8.71
C TYR A 102 -0.64 -1.30 7.36
N TRP A 103 0.20 -1.18 6.34
CA TRP A 103 -0.10 -1.58 4.97
C TRP A 103 0.63 -2.88 4.68
N TYR A 104 -0.13 -3.87 4.24
CA TYR A 104 0.35 -5.19 3.81
C TYR A 104 0.30 -5.23 2.30
N LEU A 105 1.47 -5.21 1.69
CA LEU A 105 1.63 -5.01 0.26
C LEU A 105 2.20 -6.26 -0.39
N GLN A 106 1.57 -6.64 -1.49
CA GLN A 106 2.02 -7.69 -2.40
C GLN A 106 2.59 -7.04 -3.65
N LYS A 107 3.67 -7.57 -4.22
CA LYS A 107 4.12 -7.16 -5.54
C LYS A 107 3.01 -7.50 -6.54
N GLY A 108 2.45 -6.47 -7.16
CA GLY A 108 1.42 -6.67 -8.18
C GLY A 108 2.06 -7.01 -9.51
N ASP A 109 1.35 -7.75 -10.36
CA ASP A 109 1.72 -7.98 -11.76
C ASP A 109 1.58 -6.71 -12.65
N GLY A 110 1.40 -5.53 -12.05
CA GLY A 110 0.99 -4.30 -12.72
C GLY A 110 2.13 -3.30 -12.90
N ALA A 111 2.45 -3.04 -14.17
CA ALA A 111 3.46 -2.12 -14.71
C ALA A 111 4.91 -2.64 -14.78
N ASP A 112 5.11 -3.95 -14.97
CA ASP A 112 6.24 -4.37 -15.81
C ASP A 112 5.93 -3.94 -17.25
N GLY A 113 6.75 -3.01 -17.75
CA GLY A 113 6.67 -2.53 -19.12
C GLY A 113 6.79 -3.69 -20.11
N ILE A 114 5.91 -3.69 -21.11
CA ILE A 114 6.21 -4.25 -22.42
C ILE A 114 7.29 -3.37 -23.07
#